data_AF-X1LWE3-F1
#
_entry.id   AF-X1LWE3-F1
#
_cell.length_a   1.000
_cell.length_b   1.000
_cell.length_c   1.000
_cell.angle_alpha   90.00
_cell.angle_beta   90.00
_cell.angle_gamma   90.00
#
_symmetry.space_group_name_H-M   'P 1'
#
loop_
_entity.id
_entity.type
_entity.pdbx_description
1 polymer ?
#
loop_
_entity_poly.entity_id
_entity_poly.type
_entity_poly.pdbx_seq_one_letter_code
_entity_poly.pdbx_strand_id
1 'polypeptide(L)'
;MVTAGILSKFDLDNLIKLNPNIIILSGGVNYGEKKTVITNAKLISNTPLSSPIVYAGNITAADEVEYILKNANKKLYIVDNVYPSIDELNVEPAREIIQKVFEEHIVKAPGMKKIRDMVNQAILPTPGAVMNISSLLADEIGDLIVIDIGGATTDVHSITDGSPSIQQINISPEPHSKRTVEGDLGVFYNAENVIKIVDRKLFNKIGIEDVDVFKSKVKQIPQNKKQEKYYEILGKVAAKKAVERHAGKIKELFGPTGRKNIAKGRDLTAVKY
;
A
#
# COMPACT_ATOMS: atom_id res chain seq x y z
N MET A 1 -0.26 -7.23 -10.02
CA MET A 1 0.72 -7.46 -11.11
C MET A 1 1.50 -6.17 -11.31
N VAL A 2 2.81 -6.26 -11.55
CA VAL A 2 3.66 -5.10 -11.88
C VAL A 2 4.39 -5.42 -13.17
N THR A 3 4.41 -4.49 -14.11
CA THR A 3 5.10 -4.60 -15.39
C THR A 3 5.98 -3.37 -15.61
N ALA A 4 7.01 -3.49 -16.44
CA ALA A 4 7.91 -2.40 -16.77
C ALA A 4 8.20 -2.39 -18.27
N GLY A 5 8.31 -1.20 -18.85
CA GLY A 5 8.48 -1.03 -20.29
C GLY A 5 7.18 -1.22 -21.07
N ILE A 6 7.31 -1.53 -22.36
CA ILE A 6 6.17 -1.78 -23.25
C ILE A 6 5.58 -3.14 -22.88
N LEU A 7 4.26 -3.21 -22.69
CA LEU A 7 3.55 -4.45 -22.39
C LEU A 7 3.74 -5.46 -23.51
N SER A 8 4.27 -6.64 -23.16
CA SER A 8 4.31 -7.77 -24.08
C SER A 8 2.93 -8.39 -24.23
N LYS A 9 2.77 -9.28 -25.22
CA LYS A 9 1.56 -10.10 -25.35
C LYS A 9 1.28 -10.92 -24.09
N PHE A 10 2.31 -11.48 -23.47
CA PHE A 10 2.18 -12.25 -22.24
C PHE A 10 1.69 -11.38 -21.07
N ASP A 11 2.18 -10.14 -20.97
CA ASP A 11 1.70 -9.19 -19.96
C ASP A 11 0.23 -8.83 -20.16
N LEU A 12 -0.21 -8.64 -21.42
CA LEU A 12 -1.61 -8.35 -21.75
C LEU A 12 -2.53 -9.55 -21.45
N ASP A 13 -2.12 -10.76 -21.81
CA ASP A 13 -2.89 -11.97 -21.53
C ASP A 13 -3.06 -12.17 -20.01
N ASN A 14 -2.00 -11.92 -19.23
CA ASN A 14 -2.05 -11.94 -17.77
C ASN A 14 -2.93 -10.81 -17.20
N LEU A 15 -2.85 -9.60 -17.76
CA LEU A 15 -3.69 -8.47 -17.36
C LEU A 15 -5.18 -8.80 -17.53
N ILE A 16 -5.53 -9.37 -18.68
CA ILE A 16 -6.91 -9.77 -19.02
C ILE A 16 -7.37 -10.87 -18.07
N LYS A 17 -6.55 -11.91 -17.87
CA LYS A 17 -6.87 -13.02 -16.96
C LYS A 17 -7.06 -12.57 -15.51
N LEU A 18 -6.22 -11.63 -15.06
CA LEU A 18 -6.31 -11.10 -13.69
C LEU A 18 -7.57 -10.28 -13.47
N ASN A 19 -8.08 -9.61 -14.53
CA ASN A 19 -9.24 -8.71 -14.49
C ASN A 19 -9.20 -7.75 -13.28
N PRO A 20 -8.18 -6.86 -13.21
CA PRO A 20 -7.92 -6.09 -12.01
C PRO A 20 -9.04 -5.09 -11.71
N ASN A 21 -9.23 -4.74 -10.44
CA ASN A 21 -10.21 -3.71 -10.06
C ASN A 21 -9.78 -2.28 -10.44
N ILE A 22 -8.48 -2.07 -10.67
CA ILE A 22 -7.91 -0.77 -11.05
C ILE A 22 -6.62 -1.01 -11.85
N ILE A 23 -6.33 -0.14 -12.82
CA ILE A 23 -5.07 -0.11 -13.57
C ILE A 23 -4.41 1.25 -13.33
N ILE A 24 -3.13 1.26 -12.97
CA ILE A 24 -2.36 2.50 -12.86
C ILE A 24 -1.36 2.51 -14.01
N LEU A 25 -1.43 3.54 -14.85
CA LEU A 25 -0.49 3.79 -15.93
C LEU A 25 0.36 5.01 -15.54
N SER A 26 1.64 4.77 -15.28
CA SER A 26 2.62 5.81 -14.96
C SER A 26 3.93 5.55 -15.71
N GLY A 27 4.78 6.57 -15.77
CA GLY A 27 6.08 6.48 -16.45
C GLY A 27 6.45 7.75 -17.18
N GLY A 28 7.76 7.94 -17.32
CA GLY A 28 8.36 9.17 -17.82
C GLY A 28 8.31 10.30 -16.79
N VAL A 29 9.43 11.00 -16.61
CA VAL A 29 9.41 12.31 -15.95
C VAL A 29 8.66 13.32 -16.81
N ASN A 30 8.24 14.44 -16.24
CA ASN A 30 7.62 15.51 -17.01
C ASN A 30 8.56 15.99 -18.12
N TYR A 31 8.01 16.17 -19.32
CA TYR A 31 8.76 16.55 -20.53
C TYR A 31 9.83 15.52 -20.97
N GLY A 32 9.83 14.31 -20.39
CA GLY A 32 10.74 13.22 -20.73
C GLY A 32 10.17 12.22 -21.74
N GLU A 33 10.56 10.95 -21.56
CA GLU A 33 10.06 9.82 -22.36
C GLU A 33 8.52 9.72 -22.28
N LYS A 34 7.87 9.51 -23.43
CA LYS A 34 6.40 9.36 -23.51
C LYS A 34 5.91 8.17 -24.33
N LYS A 35 6.76 7.59 -25.19
CA LYS A 35 6.39 6.55 -26.14
C LYS A 35 5.92 5.29 -25.42
N THR A 36 6.53 4.93 -24.30
CA THR A 36 6.14 3.71 -23.57
C THR A 36 4.72 3.83 -23.02
N VAL A 37 4.41 4.91 -22.31
CA VAL A 37 3.08 5.10 -21.71
C VAL A 37 1.98 5.22 -22.77
N ILE A 38 2.25 5.92 -23.88
CA ILE A 38 1.33 6.03 -25.02
C ILE A 38 1.09 4.66 -25.67
N THR A 39 2.16 3.88 -25.89
CA THR A 39 2.06 2.54 -26.48
C THR A 39 1.22 1.63 -25.58
N ASN A 40 1.48 1.66 -24.27
CA ASN A 40 0.72 0.86 -23.31
C ASN A 40 -0.74 1.29 -23.23
N ALA A 41 -1.05 2.58 -23.34
CA ALA A 41 -2.43 3.06 -23.44
C ALA A 41 -3.15 2.47 -24.67
N LYS A 42 -2.49 2.44 -25.84
CA LYS A 42 -3.02 1.80 -27.07
C LYS A 42 -3.22 0.30 -26.92
N LEU A 43 -2.33 -0.38 -26.20
CA LEU A 43 -2.49 -1.81 -25.95
C LEU A 43 -3.65 -2.10 -25.00
N ILE A 44 -3.75 -1.33 -23.90
CA ILE A 44 -4.83 -1.47 -22.90
C ILE A 44 -6.19 -1.09 -23.51
N SER A 45 -6.25 -0.07 -24.37
CA SER A 45 -7.50 0.36 -25.03
C SER A 45 -8.15 -0.77 -25.83
N ASN A 46 -7.35 -1.68 -26.39
CA ASN A 46 -7.80 -2.82 -27.18
C ASN A 46 -8.18 -4.06 -26.34
N THR A 47 -8.06 -3.99 -25.01
CA THR A 47 -8.47 -5.10 -24.12
C THR A 47 -9.96 -5.02 -23.78
N PRO A 48 -10.62 -6.14 -23.41
CA PRO A 48 -12.01 -6.13 -22.97
C PRO A 48 -12.20 -5.60 -21.53
N LEU A 49 -11.14 -5.13 -20.86
CA LEU A 49 -11.18 -4.71 -19.46
C LEU A 49 -12.01 -3.45 -19.26
N SER A 50 -12.85 -3.45 -18.22
CA SER A 50 -13.66 -2.30 -17.78
C SER A 50 -13.09 -1.61 -16.54
N SER A 51 -11.92 -2.07 -16.08
CA SER A 51 -11.22 -1.53 -14.93
C SER A 51 -10.99 -0.02 -15.08
N PRO A 52 -11.30 0.80 -14.06
CA PRO A 52 -10.88 2.19 -14.05
C PRO A 52 -9.36 2.30 -14.18
N ILE A 53 -8.92 3.25 -14.99
CA ILE A 53 -7.51 3.54 -15.26
C ILE A 53 -7.16 4.87 -14.60
N VAL A 54 -6.06 4.90 -13.85
CA VAL A 54 -5.45 6.12 -13.31
C VAL A 54 -4.17 6.38 -14.07
N TYR A 55 -4.12 7.47 -14.82
CA TYR A 55 -2.92 7.95 -15.49
C TYR A 55 -2.22 8.98 -14.59
N ALA A 56 -0.97 8.69 -14.24
CA ALA A 56 -0.15 9.49 -13.34
C ALA A 56 1.30 9.56 -13.84
N GLY A 57 1.48 9.83 -15.14
CA GLY A 57 2.79 9.86 -15.80
C GLY A 57 3.11 11.21 -16.43
N ASN A 58 4.09 11.23 -17.32
CA ASN A 58 4.56 12.43 -18.01
C ASN A 58 3.42 13.31 -18.57
N ILE A 59 3.32 14.54 -18.07
CA ILE A 59 2.27 15.51 -18.44
C ILE A 59 2.14 15.73 -19.96
N THR A 60 3.24 15.66 -20.71
CA THR A 60 3.24 15.85 -22.17
C THR A 60 2.61 14.70 -22.96
N ALA A 61 2.33 13.58 -22.30
CA ALA A 61 1.64 12.42 -22.87
C ALA A 61 0.17 12.34 -22.43
N ALA A 62 -0.27 13.18 -21.48
CA ALA A 62 -1.59 13.11 -20.88
C ALA A 62 -2.71 13.23 -21.91
N ASP A 63 -2.66 14.24 -22.78
CA ASP A 63 -3.69 14.49 -23.80
C ASP A 63 -3.81 13.31 -24.79
N GLU A 64 -2.69 12.73 -25.23
CA GLU A 64 -2.70 11.59 -26.16
C GLU A 64 -3.25 10.33 -25.47
N VAL A 65 -2.82 10.06 -24.23
CA VAL A 65 -3.34 8.94 -23.42
C VAL A 65 -4.84 9.10 -23.17
N GLU A 66 -5.28 10.31 -22.86
CA GLU A 66 -6.69 10.65 -22.66
C GLU A 66 -7.50 10.33 -23.90
N TYR A 67 -7.07 10.85 -25.05
CA TYR A 67 -7.72 10.63 -26.34
C TYR A 67 -7.84 9.13 -26.64
N ILE A 68 -6.77 8.36 -26.49
CA ILE A 68 -6.76 6.92 -26.77
C ILE A 68 -7.76 6.16 -25.89
N LEU A 69 -7.71 6.39 -24.58
CA LEU A 69 -8.48 5.61 -23.61
C LEU A 69 -9.96 6.02 -23.59
N LYS A 70 -10.27 7.32 -23.72
CA LYS A 70 -11.67 7.79 -23.81
C LYS A 70 -12.35 7.32 -25.09
N ASN A 71 -11.66 7.35 -26.24
CA ASN A 71 -12.23 6.83 -27.49
C ASN A 71 -12.51 5.32 -27.45
N ALA A 72 -11.79 4.58 -26.59
CA ALA A 72 -12.05 3.17 -26.33
C ALA A 72 -13.05 2.94 -25.18
N ASN A 73 -13.79 3.97 -24.76
CA ASN A 73 -14.78 3.94 -23.68
C ASN A 73 -14.22 3.41 -22.34
N LYS A 74 -12.95 3.69 -22.05
CA LYS A 74 -12.35 3.34 -20.75
C LYS A 74 -12.63 4.44 -19.72
N LYS A 75 -12.95 4.05 -18.48
CA LYS A 75 -13.04 4.99 -17.36
C LYS A 75 -11.63 5.45 -16.98
N LEU A 76 -11.30 6.71 -17.22
CA LEU A 76 -9.97 7.28 -17.01
C LEU A 76 -10.01 8.41 -15.98
N TYR A 77 -9.01 8.41 -15.10
CA TYR A 77 -8.66 9.53 -14.24
C TYR A 77 -7.24 9.98 -14.59
N ILE A 78 -7.03 11.28 -14.74
CA ILE A 78 -5.72 11.88 -14.96
C ILE A 78 -5.36 12.66 -13.70
N VAL A 79 -4.16 12.46 -13.22
CA VAL A 79 -3.60 13.13 -12.05
C VAL A 79 -2.18 13.58 -12.36
N ASP A 80 -1.62 14.40 -11.49
CA ASP A 80 -0.22 14.79 -11.57
C ASP A 80 0.70 13.57 -11.58
N ASN A 81 1.84 13.73 -12.25
CA ASN A 81 2.84 12.68 -12.38
C ASN A 81 3.34 12.25 -11.00
N VAL A 82 3.35 10.93 -10.71
CA VAL A 82 3.93 10.43 -9.46
C VAL A 82 5.43 10.63 -9.37
N TYR A 83 6.11 10.80 -10.51
CA TYR A 83 7.55 11.05 -10.60
C TYR A 83 7.83 12.24 -11.53
N PRO A 84 7.50 13.48 -11.13
CA PRO A 84 7.63 14.66 -11.99
C PRO A 84 9.05 14.88 -12.52
N SER A 85 10.05 14.57 -11.70
CA SER A 85 11.49 14.65 -12.00
C SER A 85 12.23 13.46 -11.36
N ILE A 86 13.53 13.30 -11.62
CA ILE A 86 14.29 12.11 -11.17
C ILE A 86 14.39 12.00 -9.64
N ASP A 87 14.32 13.12 -8.93
CA ASP A 87 14.54 13.19 -7.48
C ASP A 87 13.26 13.55 -6.71
N GLU A 88 12.12 13.60 -7.39
CA GLU A 88 10.85 14.07 -6.84
C GLU A 88 9.76 13.01 -6.95
N LEU A 89 9.06 12.77 -5.84
CA LEU A 89 7.97 11.81 -5.73
C LEU A 89 6.70 12.53 -5.26
N ASN A 90 5.69 12.65 -6.14
CA ASN A 90 4.41 13.33 -5.86
C ASN A 90 3.25 12.32 -5.86
N VAL A 91 3.04 11.66 -4.73
CA VAL A 91 2.09 10.51 -4.63
C VAL A 91 0.67 10.88 -4.24
N GLU A 92 0.45 12.06 -3.65
CA GLU A 92 -0.86 12.42 -3.08
C GLU A 92 -1.98 12.44 -4.13
N PRO A 93 -1.82 13.08 -5.30
CA PRO A 93 -2.90 13.16 -6.29
C PRO A 93 -3.35 11.78 -6.78
N ALA A 94 -2.40 10.87 -7.03
CA ALA A 94 -2.71 9.50 -7.41
C ALA A 94 -3.37 8.73 -6.26
N ARG A 95 -2.91 8.92 -5.01
CA ARG A 95 -3.44 8.25 -3.83
C ARG A 95 -4.91 8.61 -3.58
N GLU A 96 -5.25 9.89 -3.67
CA GLU A 96 -6.63 10.37 -3.48
C GLU A 96 -7.59 9.73 -4.50
N ILE A 97 -7.20 9.69 -5.78
CA ILE A 97 -8.01 9.06 -6.82
C ILE A 97 -8.13 7.56 -6.60
N ILE A 98 -7.05 6.87 -6.24
CA ILE A 98 -7.09 5.44 -5.93
C ILE A 98 -8.06 5.18 -4.78
N GLN A 99 -7.97 5.96 -3.70
CA GLN A 99 -8.88 5.84 -2.56
C GLN A 99 -10.34 6.06 -2.98
N LYS A 100 -10.62 7.10 -3.76
CA LYS A 100 -11.96 7.38 -4.29
C LYS A 100 -12.50 6.22 -5.14
N VAL A 101 -11.67 5.64 -6.00
CA VAL A 101 -12.03 4.46 -6.81
C VAL A 101 -12.32 3.25 -5.93
N PHE A 102 -11.55 3.02 -4.87
CA PHE A 102 -11.83 1.95 -3.91
C PHE A 102 -13.15 2.21 -3.15
N GLU A 103 -13.41 3.44 -2.72
CA GLU A 103 -14.63 3.84 -2.01
C GLU A 103 -15.90 3.56 -2.84
N GLU A 104 -15.88 3.84 -4.15
CA GLU A 104 -16.99 3.51 -5.07
C GLU A 104 -17.38 2.02 -5.05
N HIS A 105 -16.44 1.13 -4.70
CA HIS A 105 -16.66 -0.31 -4.59
C HIS A 105 -17.05 -0.74 -3.18
N ILE A 106 -16.40 -0.17 -2.13
CA ILE A 106 -16.66 -0.50 -0.73
C ILE A 106 -18.12 -0.22 -0.36
N VAL A 107 -18.68 0.88 -0.86
CA VAL A 107 -20.04 1.29 -0.53
C VAL A 107 -21.13 0.34 -1.06
N LYS A 108 -20.77 -0.60 -1.93
CA LYS A 108 -21.65 -1.66 -2.44
C LYS A 108 -21.57 -2.94 -1.62
N ALA A 109 -20.72 -3.00 -0.59
CA ALA A 109 -20.55 -4.19 0.24
C ALA A 109 -21.82 -4.53 1.06
N PRO A 110 -22.05 -5.82 1.38
CA PRO A 110 -23.20 -6.24 2.18
C PRO A 110 -23.30 -5.46 3.50
N GLY A 111 -24.49 -4.93 3.81
CA GLY A 111 -24.74 -4.15 5.02
C GLY A 111 -24.47 -2.64 4.91
N MET A 112 -23.71 -2.18 3.91
CA MET A 112 -23.41 -0.74 3.73
C MET A 112 -24.64 0.12 3.46
N LYS A 113 -25.67 -0.44 2.82
CA LYS A 113 -26.95 0.25 2.62
C LYS A 113 -27.58 0.67 3.95
N LYS A 114 -27.60 -0.22 4.95
CA LYS A 114 -28.14 0.09 6.29
C LYS A 114 -27.31 1.17 6.99
N ILE A 115 -25.98 1.10 6.87
CA ILE A 115 -25.10 2.12 7.48
C ILE A 115 -25.34 3.48 6.83
N ARG A 116 -25.48 3.55 5.50
CA ARG A 116 -25.82 4.79 4.78
C ARG A 116 -27.14 5.39 5.24
N ASP A 117 -28.14 4.57 5.54
CA ASP A 117 -29.44 5.06 6.04
C ASP A 117 -29.33 5.61 7.48
N MET A 118 -28.25 5.30 8.21
CA MET A 118 -28.01 5.74 9.60
C MET A 118 -27.13 6.99 9.72
N VAL A 119 -26.45 7.41 8.65
CA VAL A 119 -25.50 8.54 8.69
C VAL A 119 -25.85 9.58 7.62
N ASN A 120 -25.60 10.84 7.92
CA ASN A 120 -25.83 11.96 7.01
C ASN A 120 -24.54 12.46 6.30
N GLN A 121 -23.42 11.76 6.50
CA GLN A 121 -22.11 12.12 5.95
C GLN A 121 -21.48 10.96 5.15
N ALA A 122 -20.41 11.27 4.42
CA ALA A 122 -19.63 10.28 3.71
C ALA A 122 -19.03 9.25 4.68
N ILE A 123 -19.03 7.98 4.27
CA ILE A 123 -18.42 6.90 5.06
C ILE A 123 -16.96 6.80 4.66
N LEU A 124 -16.06 7.11 5.59
CA LEU A 124 -14.63 6.99 5.40
C LEU A 124 -14.18 5.55 5.73
N PRO A 125 -13.57 4.82 4.79
CA PRO A 125 -13.01 3.50 5.08
C PRO A 125 -11.86 3.58 6.09
N THR A 126 -11.64 2.52 6.87
CA THR A 126 -10.59 2.46 7.90
C THR A 126 -9.22 2.91 7.39
N PRO A 127 -8.71 2.46 6.22
CA PRO A 127 -7.40 2.92 5.75
C PRO A 127 -7.31 4.44 5.53
N GLY A 128 -8.39 5.07 5.05
CA GLY A 128 -8.47 6.52 4.88
C GLY A 128 -8.57 7.24 6.22
N ALA A 129 -9.35 6.69 7.15
CA ALA A 129 -9.50 7.24 8.50
C ALA A 129 -8.18 7.22 9.29
N VAL A 130 -7.45 6.10 9.26
CA VAL A 130 -6.15 5.95 9.94
C VAL A 130 -5.11 6.90 9.34
N MET A 131 -5.06 7.03 8.01
CA MET A 131 -4.16 7.98 7.34
C MET A 131 -4.42 9.43 7.78
N ASN A 132 -5.69 9.84 7.77
CA ASN A 132 -6.09 11.20 8.16
C ASN A 132 -5.76 11.47 9.63
N ILE A 133 -6.10 10.56 10.54
CA ILE A 133 -5.77 10.68 11.96
C ILE A 133 -4.26 10.71 12.19
N SER A 134 -3.49 9.88 11.48
CA SER A 134 -2.04 9.84 11.62
C SER A 134 -1.41 11.19 11.24
N SER A 135 -1.88 11.78 10.14
CA SER A 135 -1.36 13.08 9.66
C SER A 135 -1.75 14.20 10.63
N LEU A 136 -3.02 14.28 11.04
CA LEU A 136 -3.49 15.26 12.02
C LEU A 136 -2.76 15.13 13.37
N LEU A 137 -2.49 13.90 13.81
CA LEU A 137 -1.78 13.69 15.08
C LEU A 137 -0.31 14.11 14.95
N ALA A 138 0.33 13.87 13.81
CA ALA A 138 1.71 14.26 13.57
C ALA A 138 1.90 15.78 13.57
N ASP A 139 0.90 16.55 13.13
CA ASP A 139 0.93 18.02 13.23
C ASP A 139 1.01 18.49 14.69
N GLU A 140 0.48 17.71 15.64
CA GLU A 140 0.45 18.05 17.07
C GLU A 140 1.65 17.50 17.85
N ILE A 141 2.10 16.27 17.55
CA ILE A 141 3.13 15.58 18.34
C ILE A 141 4.44 15.32 17.59
N GLY A 142 4.48 15.64 16.29
CA GLY A 142 5.61 15.38 15.41
C GLY A 142 5.68 13.94 14.92
N ASP A 143 6.88 13.53 14.51
CA ASP A 143 7.13 12.27 13.81
C ASP A 143 6.63 11.03 14.58
N LEU A 144 5.77 10.26 13.90
CA LEU A 144 5.08 9.12 14.48
C LEU A 144 4.94 7.93 13.53
N ILE A 145 4.68 6.76 14.11
CA ILE A 145 4.11 5.61 13.41
C ILE A 145 2.76 5.19 13.99
N VAL A 146 1.85 4.75 13.11
CA VAL A 146 0.61 4.07 13.50
C VAL A 146 0.61 2.67 12.92
N ILE A 147 0.27 1.69 13.76
CA ILE A 147 0.15 0.29 13.37
C ILE A 147 -1.32 -0.10 13.44
N ASP A 148 -1.94 -0.35 12.30
CA ASP A 148 -3.33 -0.81 12.19
C ASP A 148 -3.35 -2.32 11.93
N ILE A 149 -3.69 -3.09 12.98
CA ILE A 149 -3.71 -4.55 12.95
C ILE A 149 -5.13 -5.03 12.69
N GLY A 150 -5.36 -5.54 11.48
CA GLY A 150 -6.64 -6.09 11.06
C GLY A 150 -6.67 -7.62 11.09
N GLY A 151 -7.88 -8.16 10.87
CA GLY A 151 -8.07 -9.60 10.70
C GLY A 151 -7.39 -10.16 9.45
N ALA A 152 -7.25 -9.35 8.39
CA ALA A 152 -6.67 -9.77 7.10
C ALA A 152 -5.28 -9.17 6.85
N THR A 153 -5.05 -7.90 7.21
CA THR A 153 -3.79 -7.19 6.95
C THR A 153 -3.27 -6.54 8.21
N THR A 154 -1.97 -6.26 8.24
CA THR A 154 -1.40 -5.28 9.17
C THR A 154 -0.81 -4.15 8.36
N ASP A 155 -1.23 -2.93 8.65
CA ASP A 155 -0.82 -1.73 7.94
C ASP A 155 0.09 -0.90 8.85
N VAL A 156 1.14 -0.33 8.28
CA VAL A 156 2.04 0.60 8.99
C VAL A 156 2.02 1.93 8.28
N HIS A 157 1.59 2.96 9.02
CA HIS A 157 1.62 4.35 8.61
C HIS A 157 2.79 5.04 9.30
N SER A 158 3.56 5.84 8.57
CA SER A 158 4.60 6.70 9.14
C SER A 158 4.49 8.10 8.58
N ILE A 159 4.56 9.08 9.48
CA ILE A 159 4.58 10.52 9.15
C ILE A 159 5.89 11.07 9.69
N THR A 160 6.82 11.40 8.81
CA THR A 160 8.19 11.84 9.13
C THR A 160 8.93 12.17 7.83
N ASP A 161 9.90 13.07 7.86
CA ASP A 161 10.87 13.24 6.77
C ASP A 161 12.15 12.41 7.00
N GLY A 162 12.26 11.74 8.15
CA GLY A 162 13.47 11.08 8.60
C GLY A 162 14.51 12.06 9.13
N SER A 163 15.70 11.54 9.42
CA SER A 163 16.83 12.31 9.92
C SER A 163 17.63 12.94 8.77
N PRO A 164 18.17 14.17 8.95
CA PRO A 164 19.04 14.80 7.95
C PRO A 164 20.24 13.94 7.54
N SER A 165 20.79 13.16 8.48
CA SER A 165 21.91 12.25 8.23
C SER A 165 21.58 11.11 7.27
N ILE A 166 20.38 10.54 7.38
CA ILE A 166 19.97 9.42 6.52
C ILE A 166 19.49 9.93 5.15
N GLN A 167 18.82 11.09 5.11
CA GLN A 167 18.41 11.72 3.84
C GLN A 167 19.60 11.92 2.89
N GLN A 168 20.77 12.35 3.38
CA GLN A 168 21.98 12.57 2.57
C GLN A 168 22.52 11.31 1.89
N ILE A 169 22.24 10.14 2.45
CA ILE A 169 22.69 8.85 1.93
C ILE A 169 21.55 8.03 1.33
N ASN A 170 20.32 8.56 1.33
CA ASN A 170 19.17 7.89 0.75
C ASN A 170 19.23 7.99 -0.78
N ILE A 171 19.10 6.84 -1.45
CA ILE A 171 19.19 6.75 -2.91
C ILE A 171 17.82 6.74 -3.59
N SER A 172 16.73 6.85 -2.84
CA SER A 172 15.37 6.86 -3.38
C SER A 172 14.47 7.77 -2.54
N PRO A 173 13.76 8.73 -3.15
CA PRO A 173 12.86 9.60 -2.41
C PRO A 173 11.74 8.77 -1.75
N GLU A 174 11.34 9.17 -0.56
CA GLU A 174 10.25 8.58 0.21
C GLU A 174 9.23 9.68 0.54
N PRO A 175 7.92 9.41 0.46
CA PRO A 175 6.92 10.43 0.73
C PRO A 175 6.87 10.75 2.22
N HIS A 176 6.57 12.00 2.57
CA HIS A 176 6.40 12.46 3.97
C HIS A 176 5.42 11.59 4.74
N SER A 177 4.31 11.22 4.10
CA SER A 177 3.34 10.25 4.60
C SER A 177 3.40 8.95 3.81
N LYS A 178 3.75 7.87 4.49
CA LYS A 178 3.90 6.54 3.89
C LYS A 178 3.03 5.51 4.59
N ARG A 179 2.36 4.68 3.79
CA ARG A 179 1.65 3.48 4.22
C ARG A 179 2.22 2.25 3.54
N THR A 180 2.48 1.19 4.29
CA THR A 180 2.66 -0.16 3.75
C THR A 180 1.53 -1.06 4.24
N VAL A 181 1.16 -2.03 3.40
CA VAL A 181 0.08 -2.99 3.68
C VAL A 181 0.65 -4.38 3.62
N GLU A 182 0.71 -5.05 4.76
CA GLU A 182 1.21 -6.42 4.86
C GLU A 182 0.03 -7.40 4.71
N GLY A 183 -0.25 -7.75 3.45
CA GLY A 183 -1.38 -8.59 3.07
C GLY A 183 -1.34 -10.01 3.65
N ASP A 184 -0.17 -10.48 4.07
CA ASP A 184 0.03 -11.79 4.70
C ASP A 184 -0.04 -11.75 6.23
N LEU A 185 -0.07 -10.58 6.87
CA LEU A 185 0.04 -10.42 8.33
C LEU A 185 -1.31 -10.08 9.01
N GLY A 186 -2.37 -10.81 8.71
CA GLY A 186 -3.66 -10.68 9.39
C GLY A 186 -3.82 -11.61 10.58
N VAL A 187 -4.47 -11.15 11.66
CA VAL A 187 -4.60 -11.96 12.89
C VAL A 187 -5.75 -12.98 12.86
N PHE A 188 -6.60 -12.98 11.83
CA PHE A 188 -7.73 -13.90 11.69
C PHE A 188 -7.75 -14.63 10.34
N TYR A 189 -8.06 -13.92 9.25
CA TYR A 189 -8.16 -14.50 7.91
C TYR A 189 -6.81 -15.04 7.42
N ASN A 190 -5.73 -14.32 7.74
CA ASN A 190 -4.36 -14.70 7.38
C ASN A 190 -3.55 -15.19 8.59
N ALA A 191 -4.23 -15.61 9.67
CA ALA A 191 -3.61 -15.98 10.94
C ALA A 191 -2.56 -17.09 10.77
N GLU A 192 -2.76 -17.99 9.81
CA GLU A 192 -1.82 -19.08 9.54
C GLU A 192 -0.41 -18.59 9.19
N ASN A 193 -0.29 -17.51 8.42
CA ASN A 193 1.00 -16.94 8.05
C ASN A 193 1.70 -16.36 9.28
N VAL A 194 0.93 -15.72 10.16
CA VAL A 194 1.46 -15.16 11.42
C VAL A 194 1.85 -16.30 12.38
N ILE A 195 1.05 -17.35 12.52
CA ILE A 195 1.36 -18.52 13.36
C ILE A 195 2.67 -19.18 12.92
N LYS A 196 2.95 -19.26 11.62
CA LYS A 196 4.20 -19.84 11.08
C LYS A 196 5.46 -19.09 11.54
N ILE A 197 5.35 -17.81 11.85
CA ILE A 197 6.48 -16.97 12.30
C ILE A 197 6.52 -16.75 13.82
N VAL A 198 5.48 -17.17 14.56
CA VAL A 198 5.42 -17.07 16.03
C VAL A 198 6.22 -18.23 16.65
N ASP A 199 6.98 -17.95 17.72
CA ASP A 199 7.56 -19.01 18.55
C ASP A 199 6.44 -19.79 19.25
N ARG A 200 6.31 -21.09 18.91
CA ARG A 200 5.28 -21.99 19.48
C ARG A 200 5.30 -22.04 21.01
N LYS A 201 6.43 -21.75 21.66
CA LYS A 201 6.51 -21.67 23.13
C LYS A 201 5.57 -20.61 23.72
N LEU A 202 5.25 -19.55 22.98
CA LEU A 202 4.31 -18.51 23.43
C LEU A 202 2.88 -19.04 23.56
N PHE A 203 2.46 -19.94 22.66
CA PHE A 203 1.16 -20.60 22.74
C PHE A 203 1.10 -21.59 23.93
N ASN A 204 2.17 -22.35 24.15
CA ASN A 204 2.25 -23.28 25.28
C ASN A 204 2.12 -22.56 26.63
N LYS A 205 2.73 -21.36 26.77
CA LYS A 205 2.63 -20.53 27.99
C LYS A 205 1.21 -20.09 28.33
N ILE A 206 0.32 -20.04 27.35
CA ILE A 206 -1.10 -19.71 27.54
C ILE A 206 -2.00 -20.96 27.49
N GLY A 207 -1.40 -22.15 27.58
CA GLY A 207 -2.08 -23.44 27.62
C GLY A 207 -2.66 -23.87 26.26
N ILE A 208 -2.15 -23.35 25.14
CA ILE A 208 -2.51 -23.81 23.80
C ILE A 208 -1.44 -24.80 23.34
N GLU A 209 -1.73 -26.09 23.41
CA GLU A 209 -0.83 -27.17 22.99
C GLU A 209 -0.83 -27.35 21.47
N ASP A 210 -2.03 -27.34 20.87
CA ASP A 210 -2.22 -27.42 19.42
C ASP A 210 -2.87 -26.12 18.92
N VAL A 211 -2.03 -25.27 18.32
CA VAL A 211 -2.44 -23.97 17.78
C VAL A 211 -3.32 -24.11 16.54
N ASP A 212 -3.15 -25.17 15.75
CA ASP A 212 -3.90 -25.38 14.50
C ASP A 212 -5.35 -25.80 14.83
N VAL A 213 -5.50 -26.68 15.83
CA VAL A 213 -6.82 -27.03 16.40
C VAL A 213 -7.44 -25.81 17.10
N PHE A 214 -6.65 -25.00 17.80
CA PHE A 214 -7.17 -23.80 18.45
C PHE A 214 -7.67 -22.77 17.43
N LYS A 215 -6.92 -22.51 16.36
CA LYS A 215 -7.26 -21.60 15.26
C LYS A 215 -8.62 -21.93 14.64
N SER A 216 -8.95 -23.21 14.46
CA SER A 216 -10.24 -23.61 13.86
C SER A 216 -11.45 -23.34 14.75
N LYS A 217 -11.24 -23.06 16.05
CA LYS A 217 -12.30 -22.85 17.05
C LYS A 217 -12.49 -21.39 17.45
N VAL A 218 -11.59 -20.49 17.05
CA VAL A 218 -11.70 -19.07 17.39
C VAL A 218 -12.63 -18.32 16.43
N LYS A 219 -13.30 -17.29 16.97
CA LYS A 219 -14.11 -16.34 16.19
C LYS A 219 -13.36 -15.02 16.11
N GLN A 220 -13.72 -14.19 15.13
CA GLN A 220 -13.14 -12.85 14.90
C GLN A 220 -13.04 -12.02 16.18
N ILE A 221 -14.08 -12.08 17.02
CA ILE A 221 -14.11 -11.43 18.33
C ILE A 221 -13.78 -12.49 19.38
N PRO A 222 -12.71 -12.31 20.18
CA PRO A 222 -12.36 -13.25 21.23
C PRO A 222 -13.51 -13.38 22.24
N GLN A 223 -13.82 -14.61 22.63
CA GLN A 223 -14.93 -14.93 23.54
C GLN A 223 -14.46 -15.17 24.98
N ASN A 224 -13.14 -15.23 25.21
CA ASN A 224 -12.55 -15.45 26.52
C ASN A 224 -11.09 -14.98 26.57
N LYS A 225 -10.55 -14.85 27.79
CA LYS A 225 -9.17 -14.41 28.05
C LYS A 225 -8.09 -15.23 27.33
N LYS A 226 -8.33 -16.53 27.08
CA LYS A 226 -7.35 -17.37 26.37
C LYS A 226 -7.29 -17.01 24.88
N GLN A 227 -8.44 -16.72 24.27
CA GLN A 227 -8.52 -16.21 22.90
C GLN A 227 -7.95 -14.79 22.79
N GLU A 228 -8.21 -13.91 23.77
CA GLU A 228 -7.58 -12.58 23.80
C GLU A 228 -6.06 -12.67 23.78
N LYS A 229 -5.47 -13.49 24.65
CA LYS A 229 -4.01 -13.72 24.68
C LYS A 229 -3.47 -14.31 23.37
N TYR A 230 -4.24 -15.18 22.72
CA TYR A 230 -3.87 -15.71 21.40
C TYR A 230 -3.78 -14.59 20.36
N TYR A 231 -4.79 -13.72 20.26
CA TYR A 231 -4.77 -12.57 19.35
C TYR A 231 -3.70 -11.54 19.73
N GLU A 232 -3.43 -11.35 21.03
CA GLU A 232 -2.35 -10.48 21.51
C GLU A 232 -0.97 -10.97 21.02
N ILE A 233 -0.72 -12.29 21.09
CA ILE A 233 0.52 -12.89 20.55
C ILE A 233 0.64 -12.65 19.05
N LEU A 234 -0.43 -12.95 18.30
CA LEU A 234 -0.44 -12.73 16.85
C LEU A 234 -0.23 -11.26 16.50
N GLY A 235 -0.95 -10.35 17.16
CA GLY A 235 -0.86 -8.92 16.94
C GLY A 235 0.56 -8.38 17.20
N LYS A 236 1.20 -8.78 18.30
CA LYS A 236 2.60 -8.38 18.59
C LYS A 236 3.57 -8.83 17.51
N VAL A 237 3.44 -10.07 17.03
CA VAL A 237 4.32 -10.59 15.99
C VAL A 237 4.02 -9.95 14.63
N ALA A 238 2.75 -9.75 14.28
CA ALA A 238 2.34 -9.06 13.07
C ALA A 238 2.85 -7.62 13.05
N ALA A 239 2.63 -6.86 14.13
CA ALA A 239 3.11 -5.49 14.29
C ALA A 239 4.63 -5.39 14.13
N LYS A 240 5.38 -6.21 14.89
CA LYS A 240 6.84 -6.24 14.79
C LYS A 240 7.29 -6.52 13.36
N LYS A 241 6.70 -7.54 12.73
CA LYS A 241 7.11 -7.95 11.39
C LYS A 241 6.75 -6.91 10.32
N ALA A 242 5.60 -6.26 10.46
CA ALA A 242 5.18 -5.19 9.57
C ALA A 242 6.10 -3.98 9.69
N VAL A 243 6.47 -3.56 10.90
CA VAL A 243 7.42 -2.46 11.11
C VAL A 243 8.81 -2.80 10.55
N GLU A 244 9.31 -4.03 10.74
CA GLU A 244 10.58 -4.49 10.15
C GLU A 244 10.59 -4.40 8.62
N ARG A 245 9.44 -4.64 7.96
CA ARG A 245 9.30 -4.58 6.50
C ARG A 245 9.08 -3.14 6.01
N HIS A 246 8.40 -2.31 6.81
CA HIS A 246 8.18 -0.90 6.53
C HIS A 246 9.47 -0.08 6.60
N ALA A 247 10.30 -0.36 7.61
CA ALA A 247 11.57 0.34 7.84
C ALA A 247 12.57 0.10 6.70
N GLY A 248 13.24 1.17 6.30
CA GLY A 248 14.37 1.15 5.38
C GLY A 248 15.59 0.45 5.98
N LYS A 249 16.58 0.22 5.11
CA LYS A 249 17.84 -0.45 5.48
C LYS A 249 19.03 0.37 5.01
N ILE A 250 20.06 0.40 5.84
CA ILE A 250 21.39 0.87 5.45
C ILE A 250 22.14 -0.31 4.84
N LYS A 251 22.79 -0.09 3.70
CA LYS A 251 23.63 -1.07 3.02
C LYS A 251 24.98 -0.44 2.68
N GLU A 252 26.02 -1.25 2.76
CA GLU A 252 27.33 -0.90 2.21
C GLU A 252 27.35 -1.23 0.71
N LEU A 253 27.69 -0.23 -0.10
CA LEU A 253 28.06 -0.41 -1.49
C LEU A 253 29.58 -0.32 -1.63
N PHE A 254 30.11 -1.23 -2.44
CA PHE A 254 31.52 -1.25 -2.82
C PHE A 254 31.66 -0.59 -4.19
N GLY A 255 32.28 0.59 -4.21
CA GLY A 255 32.58 1.32 -5.43
C GLY A 255 34.09 1.39 -5.71
N PRO A 256 34.50 1.97 -6.85
CA PRO A 256 35.90 2.17 -7.20
C PRO A 256 36.68 2.99 -6.17
N THR A 257 35.99 3.84 -5.41
CA THR A 257 36.55 4.72 -4.38
C THR A 257 36.46 4.14 -2.95
N GLY A 258 36.00 2.90 -2.79
CA GLY A 258 35.91 2.22 -1.50
C GLY A 258 34.47 1.93 -1.05
N ARG A 259 34.28 1.75 0.26
CA ARG A 259 32.99 1.43 0.89
C ARG A 259 32.19 2.71 1.11
N LYS A 260 30.94 2.73 0.68
CA LYS A 260 29.99 3.82 0.95
C LYS A 260 28.69 3.25 1.52
N ASN A 261 28.22 3.84 2.62
CA ASN A 261 26.90 3.55 3.14
C ASN A 261 25.83 4.27 2.32
N ILE A 262 24.78 3.54 1.97
CA ILE A 262 23.56 4.08 1.38
C ILE A 262 22.35 3.62 2.18
N ALA A 263 21.34 4.48 2.28
CA ALA A 263 20.04 4.11 2.80
C ALA A 263 19.08 3.80 1.66
N LYS A 264 18.25 2.79 1.85
CA LYS A 264 17.14 2.47 0.95
C LYS A 264 15.88 2.20 1.75
N GLY A 265 14.80 2.89 1.43
CA GLY A 265 13.51 2.76 2.09
C GLY A 265 13.27 3.84 3.14
N ARG A 266 12.23 3.64 3.96
CA ARG A 266 11.74 4.62 4.92
C ARG A 266 12.67 4.79 6.11
N ASP A 267 13.17 6.00 6.35
CA ASP A 267 13.85 6.32 7.60
C ASP A 267 12.83 6.55 8.72
N LEU A 268 12.94 5.77 9.80
CA LEU A 268 12.12 5.91 11.01
C LEU A 268 12.95 6.40 12.22
N THR A 269 14.22 6.76 12.04
CA THR A 269 15.12 7.13 13.14
C THR A 269 14.74 8.46 13.82
N ALA A 270 13.97 9.31 13.15
CA ALA A 270 13.44 10.56 13.71
C ALA A 270 12.11 10.37 14.47
N VAL A 271 11.45 9.20 14.31
CA VAL A 271 10.17 8.89 14.95
C VAL A 271 10.32 8.81 16.46
N LYS A 272 9.44 9.49 17.18
CA LYS A 272 9.41 9.50 18.66
C LYS A 272 8.23 8.74 19.24
N TYR A 273 7.18 8.53 18.45
CA TYR A 273 5.89 7.98 18.86
C TYR A 273 5.47 6.78 18.03
#